data_AF-A0A182Y672-F1
#
_entry.id   AF-A0A182Y672-F1
#
_cell.length_a   1.000
_cell.length_b   1.000
_cell.length_c   1.000
_cell.angle_alpha   90.00
_cell.angle_beta   90.00
_cell.angle_gamma   90.00
#
_symmetry.space_group_name_H-M   'P 1'
#
loop_
_entity.id
_entity.type
_entity.pdbx_description
1 polymer ?
#
loop_
_entity_poly.entity_id
_entity_poly.type
_entity_poly.pdbx_seq_one_letter_code
_entity_poly.pdbx_strand_id
1 'polypeptide(L)'
;MSLTLQWLLAFAGKDLSPFFHNNELRPIERTNPSGERVPVFVPCLERNPATGLYWYRDPGLVIGRITFHPCPVKIINTLTFHATEMIVCYEDTIGDVREKYLRYNDNAKQYEWRKDLSELKGGLCGLVALLTVYI
;
A
#
# COMPACT_ATOMS: atom_id res chain seq x y z
N MET A 1 -2.58 -29.47 -4.49
CA MET A 1 -2.05 -28.10 -4.63
C MET A 1 -0.68 -28.20 -5.27
N SER A 2 -0.36 -27.42 -6.31
CA SER A 2 0.98 -27.46 -6.91
C SER A 2 2.03 -26.98 -5.90
N LEU A 3 3.25 -27.53 -5.99
CA LEU A 3 4.38 -27.15 -5.12
C LEU A 3 4.67 -25.64 -5.22
N THR A 4 4.53 -25.09 -6.41
CA THR A 4 4.66 -23.67 -6.73
C THR A 4 3.60 -22.79 -6.07
N LEU A 5 2.35 -23.23 -5.99
CA LEU A 5 1.32 -22.49 -5.26
C LEU A 5 1.57 -22.52 -3.75
N GLN A 6 2.06 -23.65 -3.22
CA GLN A 6 2.47 -23.74 -1.81
C GLN A 6 3.61 -22.78 -1.50
N TRP A 7 4.56 -22.61 -2.42
CA TRP A 7 5.63 -21.63 -2.28
C TRP A 7 5.08 -20.20 -2.31
N LEU A 8 4.17 -19.89 -3.25
CA LEU A 8 3.56 -18.56 -3.31
C LEU A 8 2.81 -18.21 -2.01
N LEU A 9 2.08 -19.19 -1.43
CA LEU A 9 1.43 -19.02 -0.13
C LEU A 9 2.43 -18.79 1.02
N ALA A 10 3.58 -19.45 1.00
CA ALA A 10 4.62 -19.24 2.02
C ALA A 10 5.19 -17.81 1.98
N PHE A 11 5.08 -17.12 0.83
CA PHE A 11 5.48 -15.71 0.66
C PHE A 11 4.32 -14.71 0.83
N ALA A 12 3.14 -15.16 1.26
CA ALA A 12 2.00 -14.26 1.46
C ALA A 12 2.35 -13.08 2.41
N GLY A 13 2.02 -11.86 1.98
CA GLY A 13 2.32 -10.63 2.72
C GLY A 13 3.78 -10.17 2.66
N LYS A 14 4.65 -10.82 1.87
CA LYS A 14 6.02 -10.37 1.62
C LYS A 14 6.11 -9.57 0.33
N ASP A 15 7.14 -8.71 0.24
CA ASP A 15 7.48 -8.04 -1.00
C ASP A 15 8.12 -9.03 -1.98
N LEU A 16 7.50 -9.16 -3.16
CA LEU A 16 7.98 -10.01 -4.25
C LEU A 16 8.79 -9.23 -5.29
N SER A 17 8.87 -7.90 -5.18
CA SER A 17 9.64 -7.05 -6.08
C SER A 17 11.10 -7.50 -6.29
N PRO A 18 11.82 -8.02 -5.27
CA PRO A 18 13.20 -8.49 -5.45
C PRO A 18 13.37 -9.64 -6.47
N PHE A 19 12.29 -10.31 -6.86
CA PHE A 19 12.32 -11.40 -7.84
C PHE A 19 12.09 -10.93 -9.29
N PHE A 20 11.86 -9.64 -9.50
CA PHE A 20 11.59 -9.06 -10.81
C PHE A 20 12.58 -7.93 -11.09
N HIS A 21 12.92 -7.74 -12.37
CA HIS A 21 13.65 -6.55 -12.79
C HIS A 21 12.75 -5.32 -12.61
N ASN A 22 13.30 -4.28 -11.96
CA ASN A 22 12.61 -3.02 -11.70
C ASN A 22 11.96 -2.49 -12.99
N ASN A 23 10.69 -2.07 -12.89
CA ASN A 23 9.86 -1.45 -13.93
C ASN A 23 9.37 -2.33 -15.09
N GLU A 24 9.79 -3.60 -15.23
CA GLU A 24 9.42 -4.40 -16.42
C GLU A 24 8.57 -5.65 -16.14
N LEU A 25 8.24 -5.94 -14.87
CA LEU A 25 7.56 -7.19 -14.47
C LEU A 25 8.17 -8.40 -15.20
N ARG A 26 9.50 -8.43 -15.24
CA ARG A 26 10.28 -9.50 -15.88
C ARG A 26 10.97 -10.29 -14.77
N PRO A 27 10.68 -11.60 -14.62
CA PRO A 27 11.33 -12.41 -13.60
C PRO A 27 12.86 -12.40 -13.77
N ILE A 28 13.58 -12.32 -12.66
CA ILE A 28 15.03 -12.48 -12.64
C ILE A 28 15.34 -13.96 -12.90
N GLU A 29 16.30 -14.21 -13.79
CA GLU A 29 16.69 -15.55 -14.21
C GLU A 29 18.13 -15.88 -13.78
N ARG A 30 18.40 -17.17 -13.59
CA ARG A 30 19.73 -17.74 -13.38
C ARG A 30 19.97 -18.88 -14.38
N THR A 31 21.23 -19.15 -14.69
CA THR A 31 21.60 -20.33 -15.48
C THR A 31 21.76 -21.52 -14.54
N ASN A 32 21.06 -22.62 -14.82
CA ASN A 32 21.21 -23.86 -14.06
C ASN A 32 22.46 -24.64 -14.53
N PRO A 33 22.88 -25.72 -13.84
CA PRO A 33 24.02 -26.53 -14.25
C PRO A 33 23.88 -27.19 -15.65
N SER A 34 22.66 -27.35 -16.17
CA SER A 34 22.43 -27.84 -17.54
C SER A 34 22.57 -26.75 -18.61
N GLY A 35 22.83 -25.50 -18.23
CA GLY A 35 23.02 -24.38 -19.15
C GLY A 35 21.72 -23.65 -19.54
N GLU A 36 20.58 -24.04 -18.99
CA GLU A 36 19.29 -23.42 -19.27
C GLU A 36 19.04 -22.21 -18.35
N ARG A 37 18.36 -21.20 -18.90
CA ARG A 37 17.91 -20.04 -18.13
C ARG A 37 16.59 -20.37 -17.43
N VAL A 38 16.59 -20.30 -16.11
CA VAL A 38 15.43 -20.58 -15.26
C VAL A 38 15.16 -19.41 -14.32
N PRO A 39 13.89 -19.09 -14.00
CA PRO A 39 13.59 -18.02 -13.05
C PRO A 39 14.12 -18.37 -11.66
N VAL A 40 14.63 -17.35 -10.95
CA VAL A 40 15.04 -17.46 -9.55
C VAL A 40 13.82 -17.75 -8.68
N PHE A 41 12.69 -17.10 -8.97
CA PHE A 41 11.42 -17.33 -8.31
C PHE A 41 10.50 -18.18 -9.17
N VAL A 42 10.64 -19.50 -9.07
CA VAL A 42 9.87 -20.48 -9.86
C VAL A 42 8.35 -20.25 -9.83
N PRO A 43 7.71 -19.83 -8.72
CA PRO A 43 6.28 -19.55 -8.72
C PRO A 43 5.84 -18.46 -9.71
N CYS A 44 6.74 -17.66 -10.30
CA CYS A 44 6.39 -16.77 -11.41
C CYS A 44 5.83 -17.53 -12.61
N LEU A 45 6.13 -18.82 -12.78
CA LEU A 45 5.62 -19.62 -13.90
C LEU A 45 4.14 -20.01 -13.75
N GLU A 46 3.54 -19.80 -12.57
CA GLU A 46 2.13 -20.09 -12.34
C GLU A 46 1.24 -19.19 -13.22
N ARG A 47 0.18 -19.79 -13.76
CA ARG A 47 -0.80 -19.11 -14.59
C ARG A 47 -2.14 -19.07 -13.90
N ASN A 48 -2.86 -17.96 -14.04
CA ASN A 48 -4.25 -17.90 -13.64
C ASN A 48 -5.05 -18.84 -14.57
N PRO A 49 -5.73 -19.88 -14.05
CA PRO A 49 -6.50 -20.81 -14.87
C PRO A 49 -7.64 -20.15 -15.66
N ALA A 50 -8.18 -19.04 -15.16
CA ALA A 50 -9.30 -18.35 -15.80
C ALA A 50 -8.87 -17.51 -17.02
N THR A 51 -7.68 -16.91 -16.97
CA THR A 51 -7.19 -15.99 -18.01
C THR A 51 -6.06 -16.57 -18.86
N GLY A 52 -5.39 -17.63 -18.38
CA GLY A 52 -4.19 -18.21 -18.97
C GLY A 52 -2.94 -17.33 -18.82
N LEU A 53 -3.06 -16.13 -18.27
CA LEU A 53 -1.94 -15.20 -18.05
C LEU A 53 -1.08 -15.68 -16.86
N TYR A 54 0.20 -15.33 -16.87
CA TYR A 54 0.99 -15.44 -15.64
C TYR A 54 0.37 -14.55 -14.57
N TRP A 55 0.25 -15.04 -13.34
CA TRP A 55 -0.46 -14.32 -12.27
C TRP A 55 0.07 -12.89 -12.06
N TYR A 56 1.38 -12.69 -12.15
CA TYR A 56 2.04 -11.38 -11.95
C TYR A 56 1.81 -10.40 -13.12
N ARG A 57 1.20 -10.85 -14.22
CA ARG A 57 0.79 -10.03 -15.37
C ARG A 57 -0.73 -9.96 -15.54
N ASP A 58 -1.49 -10.59 -14.65
CA ASP A 58 -2.94 -10.58 -14.74
C ASP A 58 -3.49 -9.31 -14.08
N PRO A 59 -4.04 -8.35 -14.86
CA PRO A 59 -4.60 -7.13 -14.29
C PRO A 59 -5.82 -7.41 -13.41
N GLY A 60 -6.53 -8.54 -13.60
CA GLY A 60 -7.68 -8.92 -12.78
C GLY A 60 -7.32 -9.31 -11.35
N LEU A 61 -6.04 -9.56 -11.07
CA LEU A 61 -5.53 -9.85 -9.72
C LEU A 61 -5.02 -8.60 -8.99
N VAL A 62 -5.02 -7.43 -9.65
CA VAL A 62 -4.53 -6.17 -9.06
C VAL A 62 -5.67 -5.44 -8.35
N ILE A 63 -5.60 -5.37 -7.02
CA ILE A 63 -6.62 -4.69 -6.18
C ILE A 63 -6.29 -3.20 -6.01
N GLY A 64 -5.02 -2.82 -5.99
CA GLY A 64 -4.59 -1.43 -5.73
C GLY A 64 -3.08 -1.26 -5.77
N ARG A 65 -2.62 -0.08 -5.35
CA ARG A 65 -1.19 0.27 -5.26
C ARG A 65 -0.70 0.14 -3.82
N ILE A 66 0.51 -0.37 -3.65
CA ILE A 66 1.22 -0.33 -2.36
C ILE A 66 1.74 1.09 -2.15
N THR A 67 1.70 1.57 -0.90
CA THR A 67 2.18 2.91 -0.58
C THR A 67 3.66 3.10 -0.89
N PHE A 68 4.02 4.25 -1.44
CA PHE A 68 5.42 4.62 -1.65
C PHE A 68 6.11 4.92 -0.32
N HIS A 69 5.45 5.68 0.56
CA HIS A 69 6.01 6.06 1.85
C HIS A 69 4.92 6.15 2.93
N PRO A 70 4.96 5.30 3.97
CA PRO A 70 4.05 5.42 5.09
C PRO A 70 4.34 6.69 5.89
N CYS A 71 3.28 7.42 6.22
CA CYS A 71 3.33 8.75 6.80
C CYS A 71 2.49 8.76 8.09
N PRO A 72 3.10 8.82 9.28
CA PRO A 72 2.35 8.96 10.52
C PRO A 72 1.74 10.37 10.63
N VAL A 73 0.46 10.44 11.01
CA VAL A 73 -0.29 11.69 11.17
C VAL A 73 -1.09 11.69 12.46
N LYS A 74 -1.37 12.89 12.97
CA LYS A 74 -2.19 13.12 14.16
C LYS A 74 -3.35 14.03 13.83
N ILE A 75 -4.56 13.46 13.78
CA ILE A 75 -5.79 14.19 13.49
C ILE A 75 -6.38 14.68 14.81
N ILE A 76 -6.69 15.96 14.91
CA ILE A 76 -7.24 16.57 16.13
C ILE A 76 -8.64 17.07 15.83
N ASN A 77 -9.62 16.44 16.46
CA ASN A 77 -10.96 16.99 16.48
C ASN A 77 -10.97 18.20 17.44
N THR A 78 -11.04 19.41 16.89
CA THR A 78 -11.00 20.64 17.69
C THR A 78 -12.30 20.91 18.45
N LEU A 79 -13.41 20.28 18.07
CA LEU A 79 -14.66 20.37 18.83
C LEU A 79 -14.57 19.60 20.15
N THR A 80 -13.97 18.42 20.14
CA THR A 80 -13.89 17.52 21.31
C THR A 80 -12.51 17.44 21.95
N PHE A 81 -11.51 18.07 21.32
CA PHE A 81 -10.08 17.95 21.63
C PHE A 81 -9.54 16.51 21.59
N HIS A 82 -10.28 15.58 20.97
CA HIS A 82 -9.83 14.22 20.80
C HIS A 82 -8.77 14.15 19.69
N ALA A 83 -7.66 13.46 19.97
CA ALA A 83 -6.60 13.24 19.01
C ALA A 83 -6.55 11.77 18.59
N THR A 84 -6.41 11.53 17.30
CA THR A 84 -6.27 10.19 16.72
C THR A 84 -4.97 10.12 15.93
N GLU A 85 -4.12 9.17 16.28
CA GLU A 85 -2.88 8.87 15.55
C GLU A 85 -3.15 7.75 14.54
N MET A 86 -2.71 7.93 13.29
CA MET A 86 -2.85 6.91 12.25
C MET A 86 -1.72 7.01 11.23
N ILE A 87 -1.49 5.93 10.49
CA ILE A 87 -0.54 5.91 9.37
C ILE A 87 -1.35 6.05 8.09
N VAL A 88 -0.97 7.05 7.30
CA VAL A 88 -1.49 7.30 5.96
C VAL A 88 -0.36 7.11 4.94
N CYS A 89 -0.66 7.31 3.67
CA CYS A 89 0.35 7.29 2.61
C CYS A 89 0.81 8.74 2.40
N TYR A 90 2.10 8.96 2.15
CA TYR A 90 2.63 10.29 1.88
C TYR A 90 1.97 10.94 0.65
N GLU A 91 1.60 10.10 -0.32
CA GLU A 91 0.90 10.46 -1.54
C GLU A 91 -0.62 10.67 -1.37
N ASP A 92 -1.18 10.47 -0.18
CA ASP A 92 -2.59 10.70 0.08
C ASP A 92 -2.94 12.20 0.02
N THR A 93 -4.08 12.52 -0.59
CA THR A 93 -4.69 13.84 -0.46
C THR A 93 -5.40 13.98 0.89
N ILE A 94 -5.74 15.21 1.30
CA ILE A 94 -6.59 15.43 2.49
C ILE A 94 -7.93 14.68 2.36
N GLY A 95 -8.47 14.55 1.15
CA GLY A 95 -9.69 13.77 0.90
C GLY A 95 -9.52 12.28 1.18
N ASP A 96 -8.38 11.70 0.79
CA ASP A 96 -8.05 10.30 1.06
C ASP A 96 -7.83 10.06 2.55
N VAL A 97 -7.12 10.98 3.22
CA VAL A 97 -6.92 10.95 4.68
C VAL A 97 -8.27 11.03 5.41
N ARG A 98 -9.17 11.92 4.98
CA ARG A 98 -10.53 12.01 5.52
C ARG A 98 -11.27 10.70 5.36
N GLU A 99 -11.25 10.09 4.17
CA GLU A 99 -11.97 8.84 3.92
C GLU A 99 -11.42 7.72 4.82
N LYS A 100 -10.09 7.62 4.98
CA LYS A 100 -9.45 6.68 5.91
C LYS A 100 -9.82 6.96 7.37
N TYR A 101 -10.06 8.21 7.74
CA TYR A 101 -10.42 8.61 9.11
C TYR A 101 -11.88 8.31 9.47
N LEU A 102 -12.78 8.12 8.50
CA LEU A 102 -14.21 7.85 8.77
C LEU A 102 -14.43 6.64 9.67
N ARG A 103 -13.54 5.63 9.62
CA ARG A 103 -13.57 4.47 10.54
C ARG A 103 -13.52 4.84 12.03
N TYR A 104 -13.06 6.05 12.36
CA TYR A 104 -12.99 6.57 13.73
C TYR A 104 -14.11 7.58 14.02
N ASN A 105 -14.63 8.24 12.98
CA ASN A 105 -15.70 9.22 13.12
C ASN A 105 -16.48 9.36 11.80
N ASP A 106 -17.67 8.78 11.73
CA ASP A 106 -18.52 8.82 10.54
C ASP A 106 -18.96 10.24 10.15
N ASN A 107 -19.00 11.18 11.11
CA ASN A 107 -19.35 12.57 10.87
C ASN A 107 -18.19 13.38 10.26
N ALA A 108 -17.01 12.77 10.07
CA ALA A 108 -15.83 13.43 9.51
C ALA A 108 -16.03 14.03 8.11
N LYS A 109 -17.05 13.59 7.36
CA LYS A 109 -17.42 14.18 6.06
C LYS A 109 -17.94 15.61 6.19
N GLN A 110 -18.54 15.96 7.32
CA GLN A 110 -19.18 17.25 7.57
C GLN A 110 -18.20 18.31 8.10
N TYR A 111 -17.02 17.88 8.52
CA TYR A 111 -16.03 18.78 9.10
C TYR A 111 -15.22 19.48 8.01
N GLU A 112 -14.77 20.70 8.30
CA GLU A 112 -13.69 21.32 7.54
C GLU A 112 -12.35 20.66 7.91
N TRP A 113 -11.48 20.45 6.92
CA TRP A 113 -10.15 19.85 7.13
C TRP A 113 -9.09 20.89 6.77
N ARG A 114 -8.16 21.18 7.68
CA ARG A 114 -7.04 22.09 7.46
C ARG A 114 -5.75 21.47 7.92
N LYS A 115 -4.66 21.64 7.17
CA LYS A 115 -3.32 21.22 7.57
C LYS A 115 -2.65 22.30 8.41
N ASP A 116 -2.24 21.97 9.63
CA ASP A 116 -1.33 22.83 10.38
C ASP A 116 0.10 22.72 9.82
N LEU A 117 0.70 23.87 9.52
CA LEU A 117 2.07 23.99 9.02
C LEU A 117 3.03 24.43 10.13
N SER A 118 2.54 24.69 11.34
CA SER A 118 3.37 25.09 12.48
C SER A 118 4.08 23.88 13.08
N GLU A 119 5.41 23.98 13.14
CA GLU A 119 6.39 23.03 13.71
C GLU A 119 6.45 21.59 13.13
N LEU A 120 7.14 21.46 11.99
CA LEU A 120 7.90 20.23 11.64
C LEU A 120 9.16 20.10 12.52
N LYS A 121 9.02 19.97 13.84
CA LYS A 121 10.11 19.54 14.71
C LYS A 121 9.93 18.06 15.03
N GLY A 122 10.66 17.18 14.32
CA GLY A 122 10.79 15.78 14.73
C GLY A 122 10.34 14.71 13.71
N GLY A 123 10.46 14.94 12.41
CA GLY A 123 10.37 13.87 11.40
C GLY A 123 8.97 13.27 11.16
N LEU A 124 7.96 13.69 11.90
CA LEU A 124 6.55 13.43 11.57
C LEU A 124 6.17 14.34 10.40
N CYS A 125 5.65 13.76 9.33
CA CYS A 125 5.09 14.53 8.23
C CYS A 125 3.75 15.11 8.71
N GLY A 126 3.82 16.30 9.31
CA GLY A 126 2.72 16.96 9.99
C GLY A 126 1.52 17.21 9.08
N LEU A 127 0.50 16.38 9.22
CA LEU A 127 -0.89 16.72 8.91
C LEU A 127 -1.63 16.74 10.24
N VAL A 128 -1.73 17.92 10.85
CA VAL A 128 -2.77 18.17 11.85
C VAL A 128 -3.99 18.59 11.05
N ALA A 129 -4.98 17.71 10.94
CA ALA A 129 -6.29 18.08 10.40
C ALA A 129 -7.11 18.74 11.51
N LEU A 130 -7.34 20.05 11.41
CA LEU A 130 -8.22 20.79 12.33
C LEU A 130 -9.66 20.68 11.84
N LEU A 131 -10.55 20.13 12.67
CA LEU A 131 -11.98 19.93 12.38
C LEU A 131 -12.83 21.11 12.87
N THR A 132 -13.06 22.13 12.04
CA THR A 132 -14.00 23.22 12.39
C THR A 132 -15.42 22.86 11.93
N VAL A 133 -16.40 22.96 12.84
CA VAL A 133 -17.84 22.79 12.56
C VAL A 133 -18.48 24.18 12.54
N TYR A 134 -19.23 24.50 11.49
CA TYR A 134 -20.29 25.50 11.55
C TYR A 134 -21.61 24.74 11.83
N ILE A 135 -22.30 25.10 12.92
CA ILE A 135 -23.62 24.57 13.29
C ILE A 135 -24.69 25.23 12.42
#